data_AF-R7VIN9-F1
#
_entry.id   AF-R7VIN9-F1
#
_cell.length_a   1.000
_cell.length_b   1.000
_cell.length_c   1.000
_cell.angle_alpha   90.00
_cell.angle_beta   90.00
_cell.angle_gamma   90.00
#
_symmetry.space_group_name_H-M   'P 1'
#
loop_
_entity.id
_entity.type
_entity.pdbx_description
1 polymer ?
#
loop_
_entity_poly.entity_id
_entity_poly.type
_entity_poly.pdbx_seq_one_letter_code
_entity_poly.pdbx_strand_id
1 'polypeptide(L)'
;MTQLKSNNEVLLKELADVKSHLSALHLHQQPTMENDSPPPPSFADDVKKSVHTALQEDKAKCDVIISKVEEKGKDESFVADLFSTISYDTKPIGVMRHGRKKEDTDHHRLLKLSFSTNFEARAFRSRFEEVRKDKSNDLSEFRVRPGRNQEDQAAFRKSAIVANTTNKEAKHEVTFSQLVVFNNWRPYHPIGLGGAVKPQSHIFSIQQIL
;
A
#
# COMPACT_ATOMS: atom_id res chain seq x y z
N MET A 1 -27.05 56.09 36.58
CA MET A 1 -26.28 55.21 37.48
C MET A 1 -27.00 53.91 37.85
N THR A 2 -28.34 53.84 37.78
CA THR A 2 -29.16 52.70 38.23
C THR A 2 -29.24 51.52 37.25
N GLN A 3 -29.29 51.78 35.94
CA GLN A 3 -29.35 50.70 34.93
C GLN A 3 -28.09 49.81 34.92
N LEU A 4 -26.90 50.38 35.10
CA LEU A 4 -25.65 49.62 35.09
C LEU A 4 -25.58 48.62 36.26
N LYS A 5 -26.12 49.00 37.43
CA LYS A 5 -26.18 48.11 38.59
C LYS A 5 -27.14 46.94 38.34
N SER A 6 -28.31 47.21 37.77
CA SER A 6 -29.29 46.18 37.43
C SER A 6 -28.73 45.18 36.40
N ASN A 7 -28.03 45.65 35.37
CA ASN A 7 -27.42 44.76 34.37
C ASN A 7 -26.33 43.87 34.98
N ASN A 8 -25.53 44.40 35.91
CA ASN A 8 -24.51 43.61 36.60
C ASN A 8 -25.11 42.53 37.51
N GLU A 9 -26.24 42.81 38.17
CA GLU A 9 -26.95 41.80 38.98
C GLU A 9 -27.52 40.67 38.12
N VAL A 10 -28.06 40.99 36.95
CA VAL A 10 -28.55 39.98 35.99
C VAL A 10 -27.40 39.10 35.49
N LEU A 11 -26.26 39.70 35.10
CA LEU A 11 -25.08 38.95 34.65
C LEU A 11 -24.51 38.04 35.74
N LEU A 12 -24.49 38.49 37.00
CA LEU A 12 -24.03 37.66 38.11
C LEU A 12 -24.94 36.46 38.35
N LYS A 13 -26.25 36.63 38.15
CA LYS A 13 -27.23 35.54 38.27
C LYS A 13 -27.10 34.52 37.14
N GLU A 14 -26.94 34.98 35.90
CA GLU A 14 -26.70 34.09 34.75
C GLU A 14 -25.39 33.31 34.89
N LEU A 15 -24.32 33.96 35.39
CA LEU A 15 -23.05 33.26 35.66
C LEU A 15 -23.18 32.20 36.74
N ALA A 16 -23.98 32.45 37.78
CA ALA A 16 -24.26 31.45 38.82
C ALA A 16 -25.04 30.26 38.25
N ASP A 17 -26.03 30.51 37.39
CA ASP A 17 -26.81 29.46 36.74
C ASP A 17 -25.98 28.63 35.76
N VAL A 18 -25.13 29.26 34.94
CA VAL A 18 -24.21 28.56 34.03
C VAL A 18 -23.21 27.71 34.81
N LYS A 19 -22.68 28.24 35.93
CA LYS A 19 -21.77 27.49 36.81
C LYS A 19 -22.47 26.28 37.44
N SER A 20 -23.71 26.45 37.88
CA SER A 20 -24.54 25.35 38.42
C SER A 20 -24.77 24.27 37.36
N HIS A 21 -25.12 24.64 36.14
CA HIS A 21 -25.31 23.70 35.02
C HIS A 21 -24.02 22.97 34.66
N LEU A 22 -22.88 23.65 34.62
CA LEU A 22 -21.58 23.02 34.39
C LEU A 22 -21.21 22.04 35.50
N SER A 23 -21.47 22.39 36.76
CA SER A 23 -21.24 21.47 37.89
C SER A 23 -22.17 20.26 37.86
N ALA A 24 -23.43 20.42 37.43
CA ALA A 24 -24.38 19.31 37.26
C ALA A 24 -23.98 18.38 36.10
N LEU A 25 -23.45 18.92 34.99
CA LEU A 25 -22.86 18.13 33.91
C LEU A 25 -21.61 17.37 34.37
N HIS A 26 -20.79 17.98 35.23
CA HIS A 26 -19.61 17.33 35.81
C HIS A 26 -19.97 16.20 36.78
N LEU A 27 -21.11 16.31 37.48
CA LEU A 27 -21.60 15.27 38.39
C LEU A 27 -22.20 14.04 37.64
N HIS A 28 -22.60 14.21 36.39
CA HIS A 28 -22.99 13.10 35.50
C HIS A 28 -21.79 12.33 34.91
N GLN A 29 -20.55 12.74 35.21
CA GLN A 29 -19.33 11.98 34.93
C GLN A 29 -18.77 11.31 36.20
N GLN A 30 -19.64 10.83 37.08
CA GLN A 30 -19.20 9.90 38.11
C GLN A 30 -18.82 8.58 37.40
N PRO A 31 -17.64 7.99 37.67
CA PRO A 31 -17.21 6.75 37.02
C PRO A 31 -18.10 5.61 37.53
N THR A 32 -19.15 5.32 36.76
CA THR A 32 -19.79 4.01 36.82
C THR A 32 -18.71 3.02 36.42
N MET A 33 -18.41 2.05 37.30
CA MET A 33 -17.58 0.90 36.92
C MET A 33 -18.36 0.05 35.90
N GLU A 34 -18.50 0.56 34.69
CA GLU A 34 -18.95 -0.20 33.54
C GLU A 34 -17.70 -0.61 32.77
N ASN A 35 -17.30 -1.85 33.03
CA ASN A 35 -16.50 -2.70 32.16
C ASN A 35 -16.03 -2.00 30.87
N ASP A 36 -14.80 -1.47 30.88
CA ASP A 36 -14.12 -0.75 29.77
C ASP A 36 -13.83 -1.67 28.56
N SER A 37 -14.84 -2.42 28.11
CA SER A 37 -14.86 -2.95 26.77
C SER A 37 -15.43 -1.85 25.88
N PRO A 38 -14.69 -1.35 24.88
CA PRO A 38 -15.31 -0.56 23.83
C PRO A 38 -16.54 -1.32 23.30
N PRO A 39 -17.65 -0.62 22.96
CA PRO A 39 -18.80 -1.28 22.39
C PRO A 39 -18.35 -2.11 21.19
N PRO A 40 -18.86 -3.35 21.04
CA PRO A 40 -18.47 -4.20 19.94
C PRO A 40 -18.72 -3.43 18.63
N PRO A 41 -17.78 -3.51 17.66
CA PRO A 41 -17.90 -2.77 16.43
C PRO A 41 -19.25 -3.07 15.79
N SER A 42 -19.98 -2.00 15.44
CA SER A 42 -21.24 -2.15 14.73
C SER A 42 -20.96 -2.74 13.36
N PHE A 43 -21.90 -3.52 12.81
CA PHE A 43 -21.85 -3.95 11.42
C PHE A 43 -21.60 -2.77 10.46
N ALA A 44 -22.15 -1.59 10.76
CA ALA A 44 -21.91 -0.38 9.99
C ALA A 44 -20.44 0.06 10.02
N ASP A 45 -19.76 -0.11 11.15
CA ASP A 45 -18.35 0.27 11.30
C ASP A 45 -17.42 -0.73 10.61
N ASP A 46 -17.75 -2.02 10.64
CA ASP A 46 -17.05 -3.05 9.86
C ASP A 46 -17.20 -2.81 8.35
N VAL A 47 -18.40 -2.47 7.88
CA VAL A 47 -18.63 -2.12 6.47
C VAL A 47 -17.85 -0.87 6.09
N LYS A 48 -17.90 0.21 6.89
CA LYS A 48 -17.12 1.43 6.63
C LYS A 48 -15.62 1.13 6.54
N LYS A 49 -15.10 0.35 7.48
CA LYS A 49 -13.69 -0.04 7.51
C LYS A 49 -13.32 -0.86 6.27
N SER A 50 -14.15 -1.84 5.90
CA SER A 50 -13.96 -2.66 4.71
C SER A 50 -13.93 -1.84 3.43
N VAL A 51 -14.90 -0.93 3.24
CA VAL A 51 -14.95 -0.04 2.08
C VAL A 51 -13.74 0.89 2.04
N HIS A 52 -13.35 1.47 3.18
CA HIS A 52 -12.17 2.33 3.25
C HIS A 52 -10.90 1.55 2.88
N THR A 53 -10.71 0.35 3.40
CA THR A 53 -9.58 -0.52 3.03
C THR A 53 -9.58 -0.84 1.53
N ALA A 54 -10.71 -1.24 0.97
CA ALA A 54 -10.83 -1.53 -0.45
C ALA A 54 -10.47 -0.31 -1.34
N LEU A 55 -10.89 0.89 -0.94
CA LEU A 55 -10.54 2.13 -1.65
C LEU A 55 -9.04 2.47 -1.54
N GLN A 56 -8.42 2.26 -0.38
CA GLN A 56 -6.98 2.48 -0.21
C GLN A 56 -6.15 1.49 -1.01
N GLU A 57 -6.56 0.23 -1.05
CA GLU A 57 -5.96 -0.78 -1.90
C GLU A 57 -6.09 -0.44 -3.38
N ASP A 58 -7.27 0.00 -3.83
CA ASP A 58 -7.50 0.37 -5.22
C ASP A 58 -6.61 1.56 -5.63
N LYS A 59 -6.54 2.59 -4.79
CA LYS A 59 -5.65 3.75 -4.99
C LYS A 59 -4.19 3.33 -5.13
N ALA A 60 -3.69 2.43 -4.27
CA ALA A 60 -2.31 1.97 -4.36
C ALA A 60 -2.04 1.17 -5.65
N LYS A 61 -3.06 0.50 -6.20
CA LYS A 61 -2.99 -0.27 -7.44
C LYS A 61 -3.14 0.61 -8.69
N CYS A 62 -3.55 1.88 -8.57
CA CYS A 62 -3.45 2.90 -9.63
C CYS A 62 -2.00 3.27 -9.96
N ASP A 63 -1.06 2.96 -9.07
CA ASP A 63 0.36 3.16 -9.32
C ASP A 63 0.99 1.93 -9.98
N VAL A 64 1.93 2.18 -10.87
CA VAL A 64 2.79 1.18 -11.51
C VAL A 64 4.24 1.48 -11.15
N ILE A 65 4.97 0.46 -10.73
CA ILE A 65 6.38 0.54 -10.38
C ILE A 65 7.22 -0.18 -11.41
N ILE A 66 8.18 0.53 -11.99
CA ILE A 66 9.16 0.02 -12.95
C ILE A 66 10.54 0.01 -12.30
N SER A 67 11.14 -1.17 -12.22
CA SER A 67 12.50 -1.36 -11.71
C SER A 67 13.52 -1.34 -12.85
N LYS A 68 14.79 -1.06 -12.51
CA LYS A 68 15.95 -1.07 -13.43
C LYS A 68 15.90 -0.01 -14.54
N VAL A 69 15.17 1.09 -14.32
CA VAL A 69 15.24 2.24 -15.22
C VAL A 69 16.43 3.10 -14.82
N GLU A 70 17.34 3.36 -15.75
CA GLU A 70 18.52 4.17 -15.51
C GLU A 70 18.17 5.62 -15.11
N GLU A 71 18.91 6.20 -14.16
CA GLU A 71 18.70 7.58 -13.69
C GLU A 71 19.58 8.60 -14.43
N LYS A 72 19.26 8.86 -15.70
CA LYS A 72 19.96 9.86 -16.53
C LYS A 72 19.27 11.24 -16.59
N GLY A 73 18.28 11.49 -15.71
CA GLY A 73 17.48 12.72 -15.72
C GLY A 73 16.55 12.84 -16.93
N LYS A 74 16.17 11.69 -17.52
CA LYS A 74 15.40 11.57 -18.77
C LYS A 74 14.16 10.70 -18.59
N ASP A 75 13.54 10.77 -17.42
CA ASP A 75 12.44 9.89 -17.03
C ASP A 75 11.21 10.10 -17.91
N GLU A 76 10.87 11.35 -18.23
CA GLU A 76 9.72 11.66 -19.09
C GLU A 76 9.91 11.15 -20.51
N SER A 77 11.10 11.32 -21.10
CA SER A 77 11.39 10.81 -22.44
C SER A 77 11.40 9.28 -22.45
N PHE A 78 12.00 8.64 -21.44
CA PHE A 78 11.94 7.18 -21.29
C PHE A 78 10.48 6.69 -21.23
N VAL A 79 9.62 7.36 -20.47
CA VAL A 79 8.20 7.01 -20.39
C VAL A 79 7.51 7.22 -21.74
N ALA A 80 7.79 8.32 -22.44
CA ALA A 80 7.22 8.56 -23.77
C ALA A 80 7.63 7.47 -24.78
N ASP A 81 8.92 7.12 -24.81
CA ASP A 81 9.45 6.06 -25.67
C ASP A 81 8.84 4.70 -25.32
N LEU A 82 8.71 4.40 -24.03
CA LEU A 82 8.08 3.17 -23.54
C LEU A 82 6.62 3.08 -24.00
N PHE A 83 5.85 4.16 -23.86
CA PHE A 83 4.44 4.20 -24.24
C PHE A 83 4.25 4.06 -25.75
N SER A 84 5.13 4.68 -26.54
CA SER A 84 5.17 4.48 -27.98
C SER A 84 5.51 3.02 -28.33
N THR A 85 6.51 2.44 -27.67
CA THR A 85 6.99 1.06 -27.91
C THR A 85 5.90 0.03 -27.66
N ILE A 86 5.11 0.21 -26.60
CA ILE A 86 4.00 -0.69 -26.27
C ILE A 86 2.67 -0.28 -26.90
N SER A 87 2.64 0.82 -27.67
CA SER A 87 1.45 1.37 -28.32
C SER A 87 0.28 1.54 -27.34
N TYR A 88 0.51 2.29 -26.26
CA TYR A 88 -0.48 2.55 -25.23
C TYR A 88 -0.77 4.06 -25.10
N ASP A 89 -2.02 4.44 -25.35
CA ASP A 89 -2.41 5.84 -25.53
C ASP A 89 -2.73 6.58 -24.21
N THR A 90 -3.17 5.86 -23.18
CA THR A 90 -3.58 6.48 -21.91
C THR A 90 -2.37 6.94 -21.12
N LYS A 91 -2.12 8.26 -21.10
CA LYS A 91 -0.97 8.85 -20.39
C LYS A 91 -1.10 8.72 -18.87
N PRO A 92 0.01 8.54 -18.15
CA PRO A 92 0.01 8.60 -16.69
C PRO A 92 -0.21 10.04 -16.22
N ILE A 93 -0.88 10.21 -15.09
CA ILE A 93 -1.08 11.51 -14.42
C ILE A 93 0.18 11.99 -13.68
N GLY A 94 1.15 11.10 -13.46
CA GLY A 94 2.39 11.46 -12.79
C GLY A 94 3.51 10.46 -13.06
N VAL A 95 4.73 10.99 -13.14
CA VAL A 95 5.98 10.24 -13.28
C VAL A 95 6.94 10.73 -12.21
N MET A 96 7.43 9.84 -11.35
CA MET A 96 8.33 10.22 -10.26
C MET A 96 9.29 9.10 -9.88
N ARG A 97 10.45 9.46 -9.33
CA ARG A 97 11.37 8.49 -8.71
C ARG A 97 10.99 8.21 -7.27
N HIS A 98 10.90 6.93 -6.93
CA HIS A 98 10.57 6.47 -5.60
C HIS A 98 11.83 6.00 -4.84
N GLY A 99 12.04 6.54 -3.65
CA GLY A 99 13.20 6.26 -2.80
C GLY A 99 14.20 7.41 -2.71
N ARG A 100 15.14 7.30 -1.78
CA ARG A 100 16.24 8.26 -1.62
C ARG A 100 17.40 7.85 -2.52
N LYS A 101 17.97 8.81 -3.25
CA LYS A 101 19.21 8.58 -4.00
C LYS A 101 20.33 8.36 -2.98
N LYS A 102 21.09 7.29 -3.17
CA LYS A 102 22.31 7.03 -2.41
C LYS A 102 23.47 7.27 -3.37
N GLU A 103 24.40 8.13 -3.00
CA GLU A 103 25.53 8.51 -3.86
C GLU A 103 26.47 7.33 -4.14
N ASP A 104 26.59 6.40 -3.18
CA ASP A 104 27.56 5.29 -3.23
C ASP A 104 27.01 3.96 -3.77
N THR A 105 25.83 3.96 -4.41
CA THR A 105 25.27 2.72 -4.96
C THR A 105 24.87 2.89 -6.42
N ASP A 106 25.27 1.93 -7.25
CA ASP A 106 24.79 1.78 -8.64
C ASP A 106 23.30 1.36 -8.73
N HIS A 107 22.55 1.55 -7.64
CA HIS A 107 21.16 1.16 -7.56
C HIS A 107 20.28 2.34 -8.00
N HIS A 108 19.71 2.21 -9.20
CA HIS A 108 18.70 3.14 -9.66
C HIS A 108 17.44 3.05 -8.81
N ARG A 109 16.89 4.20 -8.41
CA ARG A 109 15.58 4.32 -7.77
C ARG A 109 14.50 3.83 -8.71
N LEU A 110 13.45 3.30 -8.10
CA LEU A 110 12.29 2.80 -8.81
C LEU A 110 11.59 3.98 -9.51
N LEU A 111 11.18 3.78 -10.75
CA LEU A 111 10.32 4.73 -11.45
C LEU A 111 8.87 4.37 -11.12
N LYS A 112 8.09 5.36 -10.69
CA LYS A 112 6.66 5.24 -10.41
C LYS A 112 5.87 6.02 -11.46
N LEU A 113 4.91 5.34 -12.07
CA LEU A 113 3.87 5.93 -12.92
C LEU A 113 2.55 5.89 -12.15
N SER A 114 1.84 7.00 -12.12
CA SER A 114 0.50 7.08 -11.52
C SER A 114 -0.55 7.20 -12.62
N PHE A 115 -1.63 6.44 -12.53
CA PHE A 115 -2.78 6.51 -13.41
C PHE A 115 -4.01 7.03 -12.66
N SER A 116 -5.03 7.49 -13.40
CA SER A 116 -6.26 7.98 -12.79
C SER A 116 -7.04 6.83 -12.16
N THR A 117 -6.96 5.63 -12.73
CA THR A 117 -7.66 4.44 -12.26
C THR A 117 -6.77 3.19 -12.24
N ASN A 118 -7.14 2.23 -11.38
CA ASN A 118 -6.52 0.90 -11.34
C ASN A 118 -6.70 0.16 -12.68
N PHE A 119 -7.83 0.36 -13.34
CA PHE A 119 -8.10 -0.24 -14.65
C PHE A 119 -7.04 0.16 -15.68
N GLU A 120 -6.72 1.45 -15.79
CA GLU A 120 -5.66 1.96 -16.67
C GLU A 120 -4.29 1.38 -16.29
N ALA A 121 -3.93 1.44 -15.00
CA ALA A 121 -2.68 0.86 -14.51
C ALA A 121 -2.56 -0.65 -14.80
N ARG A 122 -3.67 -1.38 -14.75
CA ARG A 122 -3.73 -2.80 -15.12
C ARG A 122 -3.63 -3.01 -16.62
N ALA A 123 -4.33 -2.21 -17.43
CA ALA A 123 -4.29 -2.28 -18.88
C ALA A 123 -2.86 -2.01 -19.40
N PHE A 124 -2.20 -0.95 -18.89
CA PHE A 124 -0.79 -0.67 -19.17
C PHE A 124 0.09 -1.88 -18.89
N ARG A 125 0.00 -2.46 -17.68
CA ARG A 125 0.80 -3.63 -17.30
C ARG A 125 0.53 -4.83 -18.19
N SER A 126 -0.72 -5.06 -18.57
CA SER A 126 -1.08 -6.16 -19.47
C SER A 126 -0.46 -5.97 -20.84
N ARG A 127 -0.52 -4.75 -21.41
CA ARG A 127 0.08 -4.44 -22.71
C ARG A 127 1.60 -4.51 -22.68
N PHE A 128 2.22 -4.03 -21.61
CA PHE A 128 3.66 -4.17 -21.41
C PHE A 128 4.08 -5.64 -21.44
N GLU A 129 3.37 -6.52 -20.72
CA GLU A 129 3.68 -7.95 -20.67
C GLU A 129 3.43 -8.69 -21.99
N GLU A 130 2.42 -8.28 -22.75
CA GLU A 130 2.16 -8.76 -24.11
C GLU A 130 3.34 -8.43 -25.03
N VAL A 131 3.70 -7.14 -25.12
CA VAL A 131 4.78 -6.67 -25.99
C VAL A 131 6.15 -7.19 -25.54
N ARG A 132 6.37 -7.37 -24.23
CA ARG A 132 7.62 -7.95 -23.71
C ARG A 132 7.81 -9.40 -24.15
N LYS A 133 6.75 -10.17 -24.33
CA LYS A 133 6.86 -11.55 -24.83
C LYS A 133 7.24 -11.58 -26.31
N ASP A 134 6.73 -10.62 -27.09
CA ASP A 134 6.97 -10.55 -28.53
C ASP A 134 8.31 -9.88 -28.87
N LYS A 135 8.73 -8.88 -28.08
CA LYS A 135 9.95 -8.08 -28.25
C LYS A 135 10.87 -8.23 -27.04
N SER A 136 11.31 -9.46 -26.78
CA SER A 136 11.99 -9.81 -25.53
C SER A 136 13.27 -9.00 -25.25
N ASN A 137 14.06 -8.65 -26.27
CA ASN A 137 15.37 -8.04 -26.03
C ASN A 137 15.30 -6.63 -25.42
N ASP A 138 14.37 -5.78 -25.84
CA ASP A 138 14.34 -4.37 -25.42
C ASP A 138 13.63 -4.14 -24.07
N LEU A 139 12.69 -5.02 -23.72
CA LEU A 139 11.84 -4.86 -22.52
C LEU A 139 12.12 -5.90 -21.42
N SER A 140 12.94 -6.93 -21.67
CA SER A 140 13.24 -8.00 -20.70
C SER A 140 13.98 -7.50 -19.46
N GLU A 141 14.77 -6.44 -19.60
CA GLU A 141 15.51 -5.88 -18.47
C GLU A 141 14.57 -5.31 -17.41
N PHE A 142 13.47 -4.69 -17.84
CA PHE A 142 12.55 -4.01 -16.95
C PHE A 142 11.60 -4.98 -16.24
N ARG A 143 11.29 -4.64 -14.99
CA ARG A 143 10.25 -5.33 -14.21
C ARG A 143 9.16 -4.35 -13.85
N VAL A 144 7.95 -4.63 -14.33
CA VAL A 144 6.77 -3.81 -14.08
C VAL A 144 5.86 -4.52 -13.09
N ARG A 145 5.44 -3.82 -12.03
CA ARG A 145 4.60 -4.38 -10.96
C ARG A 145 3.61 -3.34 -10.45
N PRO A 146 2.50 -3.74 -9.80
CA PRO A 146 1.63 -2.78 -9.15
C PRO A 146 2.35 -2.09 -7.99
N GLY A 147 1.88 -0.88 -7.70
CA GLY A 147 2.13 -0.20 -6.43
C GLY A 147 1.63 -1.04 -5.24
N ARG A 148 2.07 -0.64 -4.06
CA ARG A 148 1.68 -1.27 -2.79
C ARG A 148 1.28 -0.17 -1.83
N ASN A 149 0.23 -0.43 -1.06
CA ASN A 149 -0.08 0.43 0.08
C ASN A 149 0.98 0.22 1.19
N GLN A 150 0.89 1.00 2.26
CA GLN A 150 1.86 0.96 3.35
C GLN A 150 1.90 -0.42 4.05
N GLU A 151 0.74 -1.06 4.22
CA GLU A 151 0.60 -2.36 4.88
C GLU A 151 1.25 -3.47 4.04
N ASP A 152 0.90 -3.56 2.76
CA ASP A 152 1.49 -4.47 1.77
C ASP A 152 3.00 -4.27 1.68
N GLN A 153 3.45 -3.01 1.72
CA GLN A 153 4.86 -2.69 1.65
C GLN A 153 5.60 -3.12 2.93
N ALA A 154 4.96 -3.01 4.09
CA ALA A 154 5.50 -3.50 5.36
C ALA A 154 5.53 -5.04 5.40
N ALA A 155 4.46 -5.70 4.97
CA ALA A 155 4.37 -7.15 4.85
C ALA A 155 5.45 -7.70 3.90
N PHE A 156 5.64 -7.04 2.74
CA PHE A 156 6.70 -7.40 1.80
C PHE A 156 8.10 -7.28 2.43
N ARG A 157 8.37 -6.23 3.20
CA ARG A 157 9.68 -6.06 3.88
C ARG A 157 9.93 -7.18 4.89
N LYS A 158 8.91 -7.52 5.70
CA LYS A 158 8.99 -8.63 6.65
C LYS A 158 9.28 -9.95 5.92
N SER A 159 8.53 -10.24 4.86
CA SER A 159 8.74 -11.44 4.03
C SER A 159 10.14 -11.50 3.40
N ALA A 160 10.64 -10.36 2.89
CA ALA A 160 11.97 -10.29 2.29
C ALA A 160 13.10 -10.57 3.30
N ILE A 161 12.95 -10.14 4.56
CA ILE A 161 13.91 -10.44 5.63
C ILE A 161 13.93 -11.95 5.89
N VAL A 162 12.76 -12.56 6.09
CA VAL A 162 12.64 -14.01 6.32
C VAL A 162 13.26 -14.79 5.17
N ALA A 163 12.92 -14.45 3.93
CA ALA A 163 13.48 -15.12 2.75
C ALA A 163 15.00 -14.99 2.66
N ASN A 164 15.57 -13.83 3.00
CA ASN A 164 17.01 -13.64 3.00
C ASN A 164 17.69 -14.48 4.10
N THR A 165 17.12 -14.54 5.29
CA THR A 165 17.61 -15.38 6.39
C THR A 165 17.61 -16.85 5.98
N THR A 166 16.48 -17.38 5.52
CA THR A 166 16.36 -18.77 5.06
C THR A 166 17.30 -19.07 3.89
N ASN A 167 17.49 -18.14 2.95
CA ASN A 167 18.43 -18.31 1.85
C ASN A 167 19.89 -18.35 2.32
N LYS A 168 20.25 -17.62 3.38
CA LYS A 168 21.61 -17.68 3.97
C LYS A 168 21.82 -19.00 4.70
N GLU A 169 20.83 -19.43 5.49
CA GLU A 169 20.85 -20.73 6.18
C GLU A 169 21.00 -21.88 5.18
N ALA A 170 20.21 -21.88 4.11
CA ALA A 170 20.32 -22.89 3.05
C ALA A 170 21.69 -22.89 2.34
N LYS A 171 22.34 -21.74 2.20
CA LYS A 171 23.72 -21.67 1.66
C LYS A 171 24.77 -22.23 2.61
N HIS A 172 24.51 -22.23 3.93
CA HIS A 172 25.38 -22.86 4.92
C HIS A 172 25.17 -24.38 4.99
N GLU A 173 23.99 -24.89 4.62
CA GLU A 173 23.68 -26.33 4.63
C GLU A 173 24.02 -27.06 3.32
N VAL A 174 24.29 -26.35 2.22
CA VAL A 174 24.45 -26.95 0.89
C VAL A 174 25.82 -26.65 0.26
N THR A 175 26.81 -27.44 0.64
CA THR A 175 27.69 -28.05 -0.38
C THR A 175 26.83 -29.12 -1.06
N PHE A 176 26.64 -29.00 -2.37
CA PHE A 176 25.87 -29.91 -3.26
C PHE A 176 24.39 -29.57 -3.54
N SER A 177 24.22 -28.82 -4.64
CA SER A 177 23.07 -28.78 -5.57
C SER A 177 22.23 -27.49 -5.61
N GLN A 178 22.09 -27.02 -6.84
CA GLN A 178 21.40 -25.82 -7.29
C GLN A 178 19.93 -25.79 -6.84
N LEU A 179 19.55 -24.82 -6.00
CA LEU A 179 18.16 -24.46 -5.77
C LEU A 179 18.02 -22.93 -5.77
N VAL A 180 17.34 -22.39 -6.78
CA VAL A 180 16.89 -20.98 -6.80
C VAL A 180 15.39 -20.98 -6.61
N VAL A 181 14.92 -20.53 -5.44
CA VAL A 181 13.49 -20.36 -5.17
C VAL A 181 13.04 -19.00 -5.75
N PHE A 182 12.26 -19.03 -6.83
CA PHE A 182 11.58 -17.84 -7.36
C PHE A 182 10.28 -17.58 -6.60
N ASN A 183 10.21 -16.48 -5.85
CA ASN A 183 9.00 -16.03 -5.19
C ASN A 183 8.05 -15.31 -6.16
N ASN A 184 7.20 -16.06 -6.87
CA ASN A 184 6.00 -15.52 -7.53
C ASN A 184 4.79 -15.65 -6.59
N TRP A 185 4.67 -14.75 -5.61
CA TRP A 185 3.48 -14.66 -4.78
C TRP A 185 2.46 -13.71 -5.43
N ARG A 186 1.37 -14.29 -5.97
CA ARG A 186 0.11 -13.56 -6.17
C ARG A 186 -0.71 -13.67 -4.87
N PRO A 187 -1.23 -12.57 -4.30
CA PRO A 187 -2.19 -12.67 -3.21
C PRO A 187 -3.51 -13.21 -3.78
N TYR A 188 -3.86 -14.44 -3.41
CA TYR A 188 -5.22 -14.97 -3.52
C TYR A 188 -5.98 -14.56 -2.26
N HIS A 189 -7.10 -13.86 -2.40
CA HIS A 189 -8.07 -13.70 -1.31
C HIS A 189 -9.03 -14.88 -1.33
N PRO A 190 -9.24 -15.59 -0.21
CA PRO A 190 -10.24 -16.65 -0.14
C PRO A 190 -11.64 -16.02 -0.02
N ILE A 191 -12.51 -16.29 -1.00
CA ILE A 191 -13.95 -16.27 -0.78
C ILE A 191 -14.27 -17.54 0.02
N GLY A 192 -14.96 -17.36 1.14
CA GLY A 192 -15.05 -18.34 2.22
C GLY A 192 -15.50 -19.73 1.81
N LEU A 193 -14.87 -20.72 2.44
CA LEU A 193 -15.47 -21.90 3.08
C LEU A 193 -14.33 -22.60 3.82
N GLY A 194 -14.60 -23.00 5.06
CA GLY A 194 -13.60 -23.54 5.99
C GLY A 194 -12.90 -24.78 5.46
N GLY A 195 -11.56 -24.74 5.48
CA GLY A 195 -10.69 -25.87 5.20
C GLY A 195 -9.24 -25.42 5.21
N ALA A 196 -8.45 -25.92 6.15
CA ALA A 196 -7.01 -25.65 6.19
C ALA A 196 -6.33 -26.35 5.00
N VAL A 197 -5.85 -25.58 4.02
CA VAL A 197 -5.06 -26.09 2.89
C VAL A 197 -3.59 -25.74 3.14
N LYS A 198 -2.75 -26.78 3.30
CA LYS A 198 -1.30 -26.66 3.42
C LYS A 198 -0.71 -26.08 2.11
N PRO A 199 0.35 -25.26 2.17
CA PRO A 199 1.02 -24.75 0.99
C PRO A 199 1.68 -25.92 0.24
N GLN A 200 1.24 -26.16 -0.98
CA GLN A 200 1.86 -27.13 -1.89
C GLN A 200 2.99 -26.42 -2.61
N SER A 201 4.24 -26.75 -2.24
CA SER A 201 5.41 -26.36 -3.02
C SER A 201 5.38 -27.11 -4.34
N HIS A 202 5.39 -26.39 -5.46
CA HIS A 202 5.65 -26.98 -6.77
C HIS A 202 7.10 -26.70 -7.14
N ILE A 203 7.89 -27.77 -7.18
CA ILE A 203 9.27 -27.78 -7.64
C ILE A 203 9.22 -27.85 -9.16
N PHE A 204 9.68 -26.82 -9.86
CA PHE A 204 9.90 -26.87 -11.30
C PHE A 204 11.40 -27.03 -11.59
N SER A 205 11.72 -28.02 -12.43
CA SER A 205 13.07 -28.35 -12.90
C SER A 205 13.48 -27.41 -14.06
N ILE A 206 14.77 -27.10 -14.15
CA ILE A 206 15.38 -26.06 -15.00
C ILE A 206 15.30 -26.32 -16.53
N GLN A 207 14.67 -27.42 -16.99
CA GLN A 207 14.67 -27.76 -18.43
C GLN A 207 13.55 -27.15 -19.29
N GLN A 208 12.82 -26.12 -18.86
CA GLN A 208 11.75 -25.52 -19.69
C GLN A 208 11.95 -24.07 -20.14
N ILE A 209 13.13 -23.47 -19.98
CA ILE A 209 13.34 -22.08 -20.43
C ILE A 209 14.74 -21.91 -21.03
N LEU A 210 14.93 -22.39 -22.26
CA LEU A 210 15.84 -21.76 -23.23
C LEU A 210 14.98 -21.03 -24.26
#